data_AF-A0AAI9TRY6-F1
#
_entry.id   AF-A0AAI9TRY6-F1
#
_cell.length_a   1.000
_cell.length_b   1.000
_cell.length_c   1.000
_cell.angle_alpha   90.00
_cell.angle_beta   90.00
_cell.angle_gamma   90.00
#
_symmetry.space_group_name_H-M   'P 1'
#
loop_
_entity.id
_entity.type
_entity.pdbx_description
1 polymer ?
#
loop_
_entity_poly.entity_id
_entity_poly.type
_entity_poly.pdbx_seq_one_letter_code
_entity_poly.pdbx_strand_id
1 'polypeptide(L)'
;MSPLLFNARFLEDPFDRRACIEIYRHLLEVSRHESFAKDTVSTLIVSASDSDEDILQFWKDFPSSSWHMTGTVKMGKADASDSAVDTHFRVRGIENLRVADMSVVQ
;
A
#
# COMPACT_ATOMS: atom_id res chain seq x y z
N MET A 1 -24.09 -16.31 5.35
CA MET A 1 -22.69 -16.40 4.89
C MET A 1 -21.90 -15.34 5.62
N SER A 2 -20.72 -15.68 6.15
CA SER A 2 -19.83 -14.67 6.74
C SER A 2 -19.20 -13.82 5.62
N PRO A 3 -18.87 -12.55 5.86
CA PRO A 3 -18.15 -11.73 4.89
C PRO A 3 -16.76 -12.32 4.59
N LEU A 4 -16.21 -11.96 3.43
CA LEU A 4 -14.84 -12.30 3.07
C LEU A 4 -13.84 -11.61 4.01
N LEU A 5 -12.76 -12.31 4.32
CA LEU A 5 -11.66 -11.76 5.11
C LEU A 5 -10.66 -11.07 4.19
N PHE A 6 -10.44 -9.77 4.42
CA PHE A 6 -9.42 -8.98 3.73
C PHE A 6 -8.31 -8.64 4.72
N ASN A 7 -7.09 -9.12 4.46
CA ASN A 7 -5.92 -8.81 5.27
C ASN A 7 -4.77 -8.35 4.36
N ALA A 8 -4.59 -7.04 4.25
CA ALA A 8 -3.55 -6.40 3.44
C ALA A 8 -2.17 -6.39 4.11
N ARG A 9 -2.09 -6.77 5.40
CA ARG A 9 -0.83 -6.80 6.18
C ARG A 9 -0.01 -5.51 6.08
N PHE A 10 -0.68 -4.36 6.18
CA PHE A 10 0.00 -3.06 6.15
C PHE A 10 1.15 -3.01 7.15
N LEU A 11 2.26 -2.40 6.73
CA LEU A 11 3.46 -2.20 7.55
C LEU A 11 4.14 -3.51 8.00
N GLU A 12 3.82 -4.67 7.42
CA GLU A 12 4.49 -5.95 7.75
C GLU A 12 5.94 -5.98 7.24
N ASP A 13 6.21 -5.41 6.07
CA ASP A 13 7.57 -5.36 5.53
C ASP A 13 8.39 -4.22 6.18
N PRO A 14 9.67 -4.45 6.56
CA PRO A 14 10.55 -3.38 7.05
C PRO A 14 10.71 -2.22 6.08
N PHE A 15 10.69 -2.47 4.77
CA PHE A 15 10.77 -1.44 3.75
C PHE A 15 9.55 -0.51 3.81
N ASP A 16 8.34 -1.05 3.95
CA ASP A 16 7.11 -0.25 4.05
C ASP A 16 7.18 0.71 5.24
N ARG A 17 7.61 0.21 6.40
CA ARG A 17 7.78 1.03 7.61
C ARG A 17 8.78 2.15 7.39
N ARG A 18 9.92 1.85 6.75
CA ARG A 18 10.93 2.88 6.45
C ARG A 18 10.40 3.90 5.46
N ALA A 19 9.74 3.45 4.39
CA ALA A 19 9.16 4.33 3.37
C ALA A 19 8.14 5.30 3.99
N CYS A 20 7.25 4.82 4.87
CA CYS A 20 6.29 5.63 5.60
C CYS A 20 6.97 6.74 6.43
N ILE A 21 8.06 6.44 7.13
CA ILE A 21 8.82 7.43 7.92
C ILE A 21 9.38 8.53 7.00
N GLU A 22 10.00 8.15 5.89
CA GLU A 22 10.64 9.11 4.99
C GLU A 22 9.62 9.97 4.22
N ILE A 23 8.52 9.37 3.77
CA ILE A 23 7.39 10.09 3.16
C ILE A 23 6.85 11.14 4.14
N TYR A 24 6.69 10.75 5.41
CA TYR A 24 6.20 11.65 6.44
C TYR A 24 7.15 12.83 6.68
N ARG A 25 8.46 12.57 6.73
CA ARG A 25 9.48 13.63 6.85
C ARG A 25 9.43 14.62 5.70
N HIS A 26 9.34 14.14 4.47
CA HIS A 26 9.18 15.02 3.31
C HIS A 26 7.88 15.84 3.39
N LEU A 27 6.79 15.24 3.87
CA LEU A 27 5.53 15.96 4.07
C LEU A 27 5.65 17.06 5.15
N LEU A 28 6.40 16.80 6.24
CA LEU A 28 6.70 17.81 7.24
C LEU A 28 7.57 18.94 6.68
N GLU A 29 8.58 18.62 5.86
CA GLU A 29 9.41 19.62 5.20
C GLU A 29 8.58 20.55 4.29
N VAL A 30 7.74 19.96 3.44
CA VAL A 30 6.85 20.71 2.54
C VAL A 30 5.86 21.56 3.34
N SER A 31 5.22 21.00 4.36
CA SER A 31 4.21 21.74 5.16
C SER A 31 4.81 22.86 6.00
N ARG A 32 6.07 22.72 6.43
CA ARG A 32 6.80 23.75 7.21
C ARG A 32 7.49 24.80 6.34
N HIS A 33 7.58 24.59 5.02
CA HIS A 33 8.16 25.56 4.10
C HIS A 33 7.38 26.89 4.13
N GLU A 34 8.06 28.04 4.04
CA GLU A 34 7.48 29.38 4.19
C GLU A 34 6.25 29.60 3.29
N SER A 35 6.30 29.07 2.06
CA SER A 35 5.19 29.19 1.10
C SER A 35 3.90 28.50 1.54
N PHE A 36 3.97 27.47 2.39
CA PHE A 36 2.82 26.79 2.98
C PHE A 36 2.51 27.32 4.39
N ALA A 37 3.55 27.56 5.20
CA ALA A 37 3.42 27.99 6.58
C ALA A 37 2.76 29.37 6.72
N LYS A 38 2.97 30.29 5.77
CA LYS A 38 2.41 31.66 5.82
C LYS A 38 0.87 31.71 5.91
N ASP A 39 0.19 30.71 5.35
CA ASP A 39 -1.28 30.63 5.32
C ASP A 39 -1.81 29.52 6.25
N THR A 40 -0.93 28.88 7.03
CA THR A 40 -1.31 27.78 7.94
C THR A 40 -1.64 28.33 9.32
N VAL A 41 -2.88 28.12 9.76
CA VAL A 41 -3.34 28.56 11.09
C VAL A 41 -2.91 27.60 12.20
N SER A 42 -2.99 26.29 11.95
CA SER A 42 -2.58 25.25 12.90
C SER A 42 -2.39 23.91 12.21
N THR A 43 -1.61 23.02 12.84
CA THR A 43 -1.49 21.61 12.44
C THR A 43 -2.46 20.77 13.27
N LEU A 44 -3.39 20.08 12.60
CA LEU A 44 -4.47 19.35 13.27
C LEU A 44 -4.17 17.86 13.49
N ILE A 45 -3.50 17.24 12.52
CA ILE A 45 -3.23 15.80 12.50
C ILE A 45 -1.73 15.63 12.23
N VAL A 46 -0.98 15.34 13.29
CA VAL A 46 0.48 15.21 13.26
C VAL A 46 0.94 14.19 14.29
N SER A 47 2.10 13.57 14.06
CA SER A 47 2.77 12.71 15.04
C SER A 47 3.11 13.49 16.30
N ALA A 48 3.26 12.79 17.43
CA ALA A 48 3.59 13.41 18.71
C ALA A 48 4.97 14.09 18.70
N SER A 49 5.90 13.57 17.91
CA SER A 49 7.19 14.20 17.62
C SER A 49 7.73 13.77 16.25
N ASP A 50 8.92 14.27 15.89
CA ASP A 50 9.63 13.92 14.65
C ASP A 50 10.45 12.61 14.79
N SER A 51 10.30 11.86 15.89
CA SER A 51 10.97 10.57 16.10
C SER A 51 10.39 9.47 15.18
N ASP A 52 11.24 8.52 14.74
CA ASP A 52 10.81 7.39 13.91
C ASP A 52 9.68 6.59 14.57
N GLU A 53 9.72 6.44 15.91
CA GLU A 53 8.70 5.70 16.67
C GLU A 53 7.36 6.42 16.65
N ASP A 54 7.32 7.72 16.93
CA ASP A 54 6.07 8.49 16.95
C ASP A 54 5.46 8.64 15.55
N ILE A 55 6.31 8.79 14.53
CA ILE A 55 5.86 8.80 13.14
C ILE A 55 5.26 7.46 12.75
N LEU A 56 5.93 6.35 13.09
CA LEU A 56 5.42 5.02 12.77
C LEU A 56 4.14 4.71 13.56
N GLN A 57 4.04 5.14 14.82
CA GLN A 57 2.82 5.01 15.61
C GLN A 57 1.67 5.79 14.98
N PHE A 58 1.93 7.01 14.50
CA PHE A 58 0.95 7.79 13.74
C PHE A 58 0.41 7.02 12.51
N TRP A 59 1.28 6.36 11.73
CA TRP A 59 0.83 5.52 10.61
C TRP A 59 -0.02 4.32 11.04
N LYS A 60 0.25 3.73 12.21
CA LYS A 60 -0.52 2.60 12.76
C LYS A 60 -1.90 3.02 13.29
N ASP A 61 -2.02 4.25 13.78
CA ASP A 61 -3.29 4.78 14.30
C ASP A 61 -4.22 5.23 13.17
N PHE A 62 -3.66 5.63 12.03
CA PHE A 62 -4.40 6.11 10.85
C PHE A 62 -4.12 5.30 9.57
N PRO A 63 -4.25 3.96 9.58
CA PRO A 63 -4.05 3.16 8.38
C PRO A 63 -5.17 3.44 7.37
N SER A 64 -4.80 3.71 6.12
CA SER A 64 -5.77 3.89 5.04
C SER A 64 -5.28 3.24 3.75
N SER A 65 -6.23 2.70 3.00
CA SER A 65 -5.98 2.20 1.65
C SER A 65 -6.23 3.31 0.64
N SER A 66 -5.42 3.34 -0.42
CA SER A 66 -5.70 4.14 -1.61
C SER A 66 -6.73 3.48 -2.54
N TRP A 67 -7.28 2.31 -2.17
CA TRP A 67 -8.24 1.52 -2.93
C TRP A 67 -7.68 0.89 -4.22
N HIS A 68 -6.36 0.70 -4.29
CA HIS A 68 -5.67 0.09 -5.44
C HIS A 68 -5.16 -1.33 -5.12
N MET A 69 -6.01 -2.20 -4.58
CA MET A 69 -5.62 -3.60 -4.31
C MET A 69 -5.47 -4.38 -5.62
N THR A 70 -4.34 -5.07 -5.81
CA THR A 70 -4.02 -5.88 -7.00
C THR A 70 -3.37 -7.21 -6.60
N GLY A 71 -3.03 -8.05 -7.57
CA GLY A 71 -2.09 -9.17 -7.39
C GLY A 71 -2.65 -10.44 -6.74
N THR A 72 -3.95 -10.50 -6.42
CA THR A 72 -4.58 -11.68 -5.81
C THR A 72 -4.68 -12.89 -6.74
N VAL A 73 -4.55 -12.69 -8.06
CA VAL A 73 -4.53 -13.74 -9.10
C VAL A 73 -3.34 -13.48 -10.04
N LYS A 74 -2.14 -13.36 -9.47
CA LYS A 74 -0.89 -13.02 -10.15
C LYS A 74 -0.72 -13.67 -11.54
N MET A 75 -0.43 -12.83 -12.54
CA MET A 75 0.04 -13.26 -13.85
C MET A 75 1.55 -13.56 -13.82
N GLY A 76 2.00 -14.61 -14.51
CA GLY A 76 3.42 -14.91 -14.63
C GLY A 76 3.81 -15.66 -15.89
N LYS A 77 5.13 -15.67 -16.16
CA LYS A 77 5.77 -16.45 -17.24
C LYS A 77 5.67 -17.95 -16.97
N ALA A 78 5.95 -18.77 -17.98
CA ALA A 78 5.75 -20.23 -17.91
C ALA A 78 6.44 -20.90 -16.70
N ASP A 79 7.60 -20.38 -16.30
CA ASP A 79 8.47 -20.83 -15.21
C ASP A 79 8.11 -20.25 -13.82
N ALA A 80 7.21 -19.26 -13.75
CA ALA A 80 6.79 -18.66 -12.49
C ALA A 80 5.85 -19.61 -11.72
N SER A 81 6.38 -20.33 -10.75
CA SER A 81 5.63 -21.33 -9.96
C SER A 81 4.56 -20.73 -9.05
N ASP A 82 4.61 -19.43 -8.77
CA ASP A 82 3.68 -18.69 -7.91
C ASP A 82 2.58 -17.94 -8.69
N SER A 83 2.49 -18.14 -10.01
CA SER A 83 1.48 -17.50 -10.84
C SER A 83 0.19 -18.31 -10.95
N ALA A 84 -0.95 -17.62 -10.89
CA ALA A 84 -2.28 -18.23 -11.03
C ALA A 84 -2.75 -18.24 -12.49
N VAL A 85 -2.40 -17.20 -13.26
CA VAL A 85 -2.68 -17.11 -14.70
C VAL A 85 -1.40 -17.00 -15.53
N ASP A 86 -1.47 -17.40 -16.79
CA ASP A 86 -0.41 -17.16 -17.75
C ASP A 86 -0.52 -15.78 -18.44
N THR A 87 0.42 -15.47 -19.33
CA THR A 87 0.47 -14.20 -20.08
C THR A 87 -0.70 -14.01 -21.05
N HIS A 88 -1.59 -14.98 -21.18
CA HIS A 88 -2.81 -14.93 -21.98
C HIS A 88 -4.07 -14.91 -21.11
N PHE A 89 -3.93 -14.60 -19.80
CA PHE A 89 -5.00 -14.55 -18.81
C PHE A 89 -5.66 -15.90 -18.53
N ARG A 90 -5.07 -17.02 -18.95
CA ARG A 90 -5.64 -18.36 -18.75
C ARG A 90 -5.29 -18.86 -17.36
N VAL A 91 -6.28 -19.34 -16.62
CA VAL A 91 -6.05 -19.97 -15.31
C VAL A 91 -5.28 -21.26 -15.50
N ARG A 92 -4.17 -21.41 -14.78
CA ARG A 92 -3.30 -22.57 -14.93
C ARG A 92 -3.98 -23.82 -14.38
N GLY A 93 -3.95 -24.89 -15.17
CA GLY A 93 -4.56 -26.18 -14.81
C GLY A 93 -6.08 -26.26 -14.99
N ILE A 94 -6.73 -25.19 -15.50
CA ILE A 94 -8.17 -25.18 -15.76
C ILE A 94 -8.43 -24.74 -17.21
N GLU A 95 -9.11 -25.58 -17.96
CA GLU A 95 -9.48 -25.27 -19.34
C GLU A 95 -10.64 -24.27 -19.39
N ASN A 96 -10.65 -23.41 -20.42
CA ASN A 96 -11.73 -22.44 -20.71
C ASN A 96 -12.04 -21.42 -19.59
N LEU A 97 -11.11 -21.18 -18.66
CA LEU A 97 -11.25 -20.18 -17.60
C LEU A 97 -10.19 -19.08 -17.71
N ARG A 98 -10.62 -17.82 -17.57
CA ARG A 98 -9.74 -16.64 -17.59
C ARG A 98 -10.11 -15.65 -16.49
N VAL A 99 -9.14 -14.86 -16.06
CA VAL A 99 -9.32 -13.70 -15.16
C VAL A 99 -8.75 -12.47 -15.85
N ALA A 100 -9.56 -11.43 -16.01
CA ALA A 100 -9.20 -10.23 -16.78
C ALA A 100 -9.59 -8.95 -16.01
N ASP A 101 -8.93 -8.74 -14.87
CA ASP A 101 -9.09 -7.56 -14.02
C ASP A 101 -7.76 -7.22 -13.31
N MET A 102 -7.76 -6.27 -12.37
CA MET A 102 -6.56 -5.83 -11.65
C MET A 102 -5.95 -6.89 -10.71
N SER A 103 -6.66 -7.99 -10.42
CA SER A 103 -6.09 -9.07 -9.60
C SER A 103 -4.87 -9.73 -10.26
N VAL A 104 -4.71 -9.60 -11.57
CA VAL A 104 -3.59 -10.22 -12.31
C VAL A 104 -2.32 -9.37 -12.33
N VAL A 105 -2.41 -8.09 -11.97
CA VAL A 105 -1.31 -7.12 -12.02
C VAL A 105 -0.50 -7.15 -10.73
N GLN A 106 0.82 -7.23 -10.86
CA GLN A 106 1.81 -7.07 -9.79
C GLN A 106 2.87 -6.06 -10.21
#